data_AF-A0A0C9T5N8-F1
#
_entry.id   AF-A0A0C9T5N8-F1
#
_cell.length_a   1.000
_cell.length_b   1.000
_cell.length_c   1.000
_cell.angle_alpha   90.00
_cell.angle_beta   90.00
_cell.angle_gamma   90.00
#
_symmetry.space_group_name_H-M   'P 1'
#
loop_
_entity.id
_entity.type
_entity.pdbx_description
1 polymer ?
#
loop_
_entity_poly.entity_id
_entity_poly.type
_entity_poly.pdbx_seq_one_letter_code
_entity_poly.pdbx_strand_id
1 'polypeptide(L)' 'RARRWEEEVHLVKEEMRRVLQTLEYNAQTWLDRGASAQGLSPAHAEGLRAHAARQAKLQRDLRAHFSNLW' A
#
# COMPACT_ATOMS: atom_id res chain seq x y z
N ARG A 1 -21.80 7.08 29.13
CA ARG A 1 -21.08 7.93 28.16
C ARG A 1 -19.65 7.43 27.93
N ALA A 2 -18.92 6.96 28.96
CA ALA A 2 -17.57 6.37 28.87
C ALA A 2 -17.44 5.16 27.92
N ARG A 3 -18.39 4.20 27.91
CA ARG A 3 -18.30 2.98 27.09
C ARG A 3 -18.16 3.22 25.57
N ARG A 4 -18.73 4.31 25.05
CA ARG A 4 -18.60 4.66 23.62
C ARG A 4 -17.16 5.07 23.26
N TRP A 5 -16.46 5.75 24.17
CA TRP A 5 -15.11 6.22 23.89
C TRP A 5 -14.09 5.09 23.80
N GLU A 6 -14.27 4.03 24.60
CA GLU A 6 -13.46 2.81 24.51
C GLU A 6 -13.66 2.10 23.16
N GLU A 7 -14.91 1.98 22.71
CA GLU A 7 -15.24 1.42 21.39
C GLU A 7 -14.61 2.23 20.25
N GLU A 8 -14.71 3.56 20.28
CA GLU A 8 -14.09 4.44 19.28
C GLU A 8 -12.57 4.28 19.23
N VAL A 9 -11.89 4.17 20.38
CA VAL A 9 -10.43 3.93 20.41
C VAL A 9 -10.06 2.58 19.79
N HIS A 10 -10.86 1.53 20.03
CA HIS A 10 -10.65 0.22 19.41
C HIS A 10 -10.90 0.26 17.90
N LEU A 11 -11.93 0.98 17.45
CA LEU A 11 -12.22 1.15 16.03
C LEU A 11 -11.09 1.87 15.30
N VAL A 12 -10.58 2.99 15.85
CA VAL A 12 -9.46 3.73 15.24
C VAL A 12 -8.21 2.84 15.14
N LYS A 13 -7.88 2.06 16.18
CA LYS A 13 -6.75 1.10 16.13
C LYS A 13 -6.89 0.10 14.99
N GLU A 14 -8.10 -0.44 14.80
CA GLU A 14 -8.38 -1.42 13.76
C GLU A 14 -8.38 -0.78 12.36
N GLU A 15 -8.92 0.43 12.21
CA GLU A 15 -8.83 1.18 10.96
C GLU A 15 -7.38 1.45 10.57
N MET A 16 -6.53 1.86 11.51
CA MET A 16 -5.10 2.06 11.25
C MET A 16 -4.42 0.76 10.83
N ARG A 17 -4.70 -0.36 11.51
CA ARG A 17 -4.20 -1.69 11.12
C ARG A 17 -4.60 -2.05 9.68
N ARG A 18 -5.87 -1.79 9.31
CA ARG A 18 -6.37 -2.05 7.95
C ARG A 18 -5.70 -1.16 6.92
N VAL A 19 -5.50 0.12 7.19
CA VAL A 19 -4.77 1.04 6.30
C VAL A 19 -3.37 0.51 6.01
N LEU A 20 -2.62 0.11 7.04
CA LEU A 20 -1.26 -0.44 6.86
C LEU A 20 -1.24 -1.72 6.01
N GLN A 21 -2.28 -2.56 6.13
CA GLN A 21 -2.41 -3.79 5.35
C GLN A 21 -2.82 -3.51 3.90
N THR A 22 -3.72 -2.56 3.67
CA THR A 22 -4.12 -2.11 2.33
C THR A 22 -2.96 -1.49 1.57
N LEU A 23 -2.10 -0.70 2.23
CA LEU A 23 -0.91 -0.12 1.58
C LEU A 23 0.07 -1.20 1.11
N GLU A 24 0.33 -2.23 1.93
CA GLU A 24 1.19 -3.35 1.49
C GLU A 24 0.55 -4.15 0.35
N TYR A 25 -0.74 -4.45 0.44
CA TYR A 25 -1.48 -5.13 -0.63
C TYR A 25 -1.42 -4.35 -1.95
N ASN A 26 -1.57 -3.03 -1.90
CA ASN A 26 -1.46 -2.16 -3.07
C ASN A 26 -0.04 -2.15 -3.63
N ALA A 27 0.98 -2.14 -2.77
CA ALA A 27 2.38 -2.22 -3.19
C ALA A 27 2.64 -3.52 -3.99
N GLN A 28 2.16 -4.66 -3.47
CA GLN A 28 2.29 -5.94 -4.15
C GLN A 28 1.53 -5.96 -5.49
N THR A 29 0.29 -5.44 -5.49
CA THR A 29 -0.52 -5.33 -6.71
C THR A 29 0.19 -4.53 -7.81
N TRP A 30 0.92 -3.46 -7.46
CA TRP A 30 1.73 -2.73 -8.43
C TRP A 30 2.87 -3.57 -9.00
N LEU A 31 3.59 -4.32 -8.16
CA LEU A 31 4.67 -5.21 -8.61
C LEU A 31 4.15 -6.29 -9.56
N ASP A 32 3.02 -6.90 -9.24
CA ASP A 32 2.39 -7.95 -10.06
C ASP A 32 1.96 -7.41 -11.43
N ARG A 33 1.44 -6.17 -11.47
CA ARG A 33 1.13 -5.47 -12.73
C ARG A 33 2.37 -5.20 -13.57
N GLY A 34 3.48 -4.80 -12.95
CA GLY A 34 4.76 -4.61 -13.63
C GLY A 34 5.33 -5.92 -14.19
N ALA A 35 5.16 -7.03 -13.46
CA ALA A 35 5.59 -8.36 -13.91
C ALA A 35 4.74 -8.89 -15.08
N SER A 36 3.46 -8.49 -15.15
CA SER A 36 2.51 -8.90 -16.18
C SER A 36 2.61 -8.12 -17.50
N ALA A 37 3.76 -7.49 -17.81
CA ALA A 37 4.01 -6.67 -18.99
C ALA A 37 4.10 -7.46 -20.31
N GLN A 38 3.14 -8.36 -20.56
CA GLN A 38 3.07 -9.21 -21.75
C GLN A 38 2.65 -8.40 -22.98
N GLY A 39 3.20 -8.73 -24.14
CA GLY A 39 2.83 -8.11 -25.42
C GLY A 39 3.38 -6.69 -25.66
N LEU A 40 4.18 -6.14 -24.74
CA LEU A 40 4.85 -4.85 -24.91
C LEU A 40 6.23 -5.02 -25.53
N SER A 41 6.67 -4.03 -26.31
CA SER A 41 8.08 -3.94 -26.72
C SER A 41 8.99 -3.84 -25.49
N PRO A 42 10.26 -4.27 -25.55
CA PRO A 42 11.17 -4.26 -24.40
C PRO A 42 11.25 -2.92 -23.64
N ALA A 43 11.34 -1.80 -24.36
CA ALA A 43 11.41 -0.46 -23.77
C ALA A 43 10.13 -0.08 -22.99
N HIS A 44 8.96 -0.38 -23.56
CA HIS A 44 7.68 -0.16 -22.88
C HIS A 44 7.51 -1.08 -21.65
N ALA A 45 7.94 -2.34 -21.75
CA ALA A 45 7.91 -3.27 -20.62
C ALA A 45 8.84 -2.83 -19.48
N GLU A 46 10.03 -2.30 -19.81
CA GLU A 46 10.94 -1.70 -18.84
C GLU A 46 10.34 -0.45 -18.17
N GLY A 47 9.77 0.46 -18.96
CA GLY A 47 9.10 1.65 -18.43
C GLY A 47 7.95 1.30 -17.49
N LEU A 48 7.14 0.29 -17.83
CA LEU A 48 6.04 -0.19 -16.99
C LEU A 48 6.56 -0.80 -15.68
N ARG A 49 7.60 -1.64 -15.74
CA ARG A 49 8.24 -2.22 -14.53
C ARG A 49 8.81 -1.13 -13.63
N ALA A 50 9.51 -0.16 -14.20
CA ALA A 50 10.08 0.96 -13.45
C ALA A 50 8.98 1.81 -12.79
N HIS A 51 7.88 2.08 -13.49
CA HIS A 51 6.75 2.80 -12.94
C HIS A 51 6.06 2.02 -11.81
N ALA A 52 5.78 0.73 -12.03
CA ALA A 52 5.23 -0.17 -11.02
C ALA A 52 6.09 -0.21 -9.75
N ALA A 53 7.41 -0.33 -9.90
CA ALA A 53 8.35 -0.31 -8.77
C ALA A 53 8.31 1.01 -7.99
N ARG A 54 8.23 2.16 -8.69
CA ARG A 54 8.07 3.47 -8.03
C ARG A 54 6.76 3.57 -7.25
N GLN A 55 5.65 3.11 -7.82
CA GLN A 55 4.36 3.11 -7.13
C GLN A 55 4.36 2.18 -5.90
N ALA A 56 4.93 0.98 -6.02
CA ALA A 56 5.08 0.06 -4.89
C ALA A 56 5.94 0.65 -3.77
N LYS A 57 7.03 1.35 -4.11
CA LYS A 57 7.86 2.07 -3.14
C LYS A 57 7.06 3.16 -2.42
N LEU A 58 6.32 3.99 -3.15
CA LEU A 58 5.51 5.06 -2.54
C LEU A 58 4.50 4.51 -1.51
N GLN A 59 3.82 3.40 -1.83
CA GLN A 59 2.87 2.75 -0.92
C GLN A 59 3.57 2.24 0.35
N ARG A 60 4.78 1.65 0.21
CA ARG A 60 5.58 1.19 1.34
C ARG A 60 6.12 2.34 2.20
N ASP A 61 6.51 3.44 1.58
CA ASP A 61 6.94 4.64 2.30
C ASP A 61 5.79 5.25 3.12
N LEU A 62 4.58 5.33 2.54
CA LEU A 62 3.37 5.74 3.26
C LEU A 62 3.05 4.81 4.42
N ARG A 63 3.16 3.49 4.20
CA ARG A 63 2.96 2.49 5.25
C ARG A 63 3.94 2.70 6.40
N ALA A 64 5.23 2.86 6.11
CA ALA A 64 6.27 3.08 7.10
C ALA A 64 6.05 4.40 7.87
N HIS A 65 5.60 5.45 7.16
CA HIS A 65 5.27 6.71 7.80
C HIS A 65 4.09 6.57 8.78
N PHE A 66 2.99 5.95 8.35
CA PHE A 66 1.82 5.76 9.21
C PHE A 66 2.07 4.77 10.35
N SER A 67 2.93 3.76 10.17
CA SER A 67 3.30 2.86 11.27
C SER A 67 4.16 3.53 12.34
N ASN A 68 4.85 4.63 12.01
CA ASN A 68 5.64 5.40 12.97
C ASN A 68 4.83 6.51 13.65
N LEU A 69 3.77 6.98 13.00
CA LEU A 69 2.88 8.01 13.54
C LEU A 69 1.92 7.45 14.60
N TRP A 70 1.61 6.16 14.52
CA TRP A 70 0.66 5.45 15.36
C TRP A 70 1.33 4.53 16.38
#